data_AF-A0A5J6SVK9-F1
#
_entry.id   AF-A0A5J6SVK9-F1
#
_cell.length_a   1.000
_cell.length_b   1.000
_cell.length_c   1.000
_cell.angle_alpha   90.00
_cell.angle_beta   90.00
_cell.angle_gamma   90.00
#
_symmetry.space_group_name_H-M   'P 1'
#
loop_
_entity.id
_entity.type
_entity.pdbx_description
1 polymer ?
#
loop_
_entity_poly.entity_id
_entity_poly.type
_entity_poly.pdbx_seq_one_letter_code
_entity_poly.pdbx_strand_id
1 'polypeptide(L)' 'MIHFAELGIFFNPILAIIICVNLVTIMEKVKNSEDTSTNTIIVSLSLAYIVFTISILASS' A
#
# COMPACT_ATOMS: atom_id res chain seq x y z
N MET A 1 -16.51 -14.32 -1.86
CA MET A 1 -16.22 -13.48 -0.68
C MET A 1 -15.14 -14.10 0.20
N ILE A 2 -15.23 -15.38 0.57
CA ILE A 2 -14.21 -16.07 1.40
C ILE A 2 -12.81 -16.10 0.73
N HIS A 3 -12.70 -16.50 -0.54
CA HIS A 3 -11.40 -16.51 -1.25
C HIS A 3 -10.71 -15.15 -1.40
N PHE A 4 -11.47 -14.05 -1.41
CA PHE A 4 -10.91 -12.70 -1.51
C PHE A 4 -10.39 -12.22 -0.14
N ALA A 5 -11.07 -12.62 0.94
CA ALA A 5 -10.63 -12.35 2.31
C ALA A 5 -9.34 -13.13 2.64
N GLU A 6 -9.22 -14.38 2.17
CA GLU A 6 -7.99 -15.19 2.32
C GLU A 6 -6.79 -14.51 1.63
N LEU A 7 -6.97 -14.00 0.40
CA LEU A 7 -5.92 -13.23 -0.28
C LEU A 7 -5.55 -11.95 0.47
N GLY A 8 -6.55 -11.22 0.99
CA GLY A 8 -6.31 -10.01 1.79
C GLY A 8 -5.46 -10.26 3.04
N ILE A 9 -5.67 -11.40 3.74
CA ILE A 9 -4.91 -11.77 4.94
C ILE A 9 -3.42 -11.96 4.65
N PHE A 10 -3.06 -12.51 3.49
CA PHE A 10 -1.65 -12.74 3.13
C PHE A 10 -1.01 -11.52 2.45
N PHE A 11 -1.75 -10.81 1.59
CA PHE A 11 -1.20 -9.68 0.82
C PHE A 11 -1.15 -8.37 1.61
N ASN A 12 -2.11 -8.10 2.49
CA ASN A 12 -2.16 -6.82 3.22
C ASN A 12 -0.97 -6.58 4.15
N PRO A 13 -0.45 -7.58 4.90
CA PRO A 13 0.76 -7.40 5.70
C PRO A 13 1.98 -7.04 4.85
N ILE A 14 2.12 -7.68 3.67
CA ILE A 14 3.22 -7.41 2.74
C ILE A 14 3.10 -5.99 2.17
N LEU A 15 1.89 -5.60 1.75
CA LEU A 15 1.62 -4.25 1.25
C LEU A 15 1.84 -3.18 2.33
N ALA A 16 1.52 -3.48 3.60
CA ALA A 16 1.80 -2.57 4.70
C ALA A 16 3.31 -2.31 4.87
N ILE A 17 4.14 -3.35 4.77
CA ILE A 17 5.61 -3.19 4.78
C ILE A 17 6.07 -2.35 3.58
N ILE A 18 5.54 -2.62 2.39
CA ILE A 18 5.85 -1.85 1.17
C ILE A 18 5.51 -0.37 1.37
N ILE A 19 4.35 -0.05 1.95
CA ILE A 19 3.95 1.33 2.24
C ILE A 19 4.95 1.98 3.21
N CYS A 20 5.25 1.34 4.33
CA CYS A 20 6.17 1.88 5.34
C CYS A 20 7.56 2.18 4.76
N VAL A 21 8.13 1.23 4.01
CA VAL A 21 9.46 1.40 3.40
C VAL A 21 9.44 2.52 2.37
N ASN A 22 8.43 2.56 1.49
CA ASN A 22 8.36 3.61 0.47
C ASN A 22 8.11 4.99 1.06
N LEU A 23 7.37 5.12 2.16
CA LEU A 23 7.21 6.40 2.86
C LEU A 23 8.54 6.90 3.43
N VAL A 24 9.34 6.03 4.04
CA VAL A 24 10.69 6.38 4.51
C VAL A 24 11.57 6.83 3.33
N THR A 25 11.54 6.10 2.22
CA THR A 25 12.28 6.49 1.00
C THR A 25 11.80 7.83 0.43
N ILE A 26 10.49 8.11 0.44
CA ILE A 26 9.95 9.42 0.02
C ILE A 26 10.50 10.52 0.91
N MET A 27 10.49 10.34 2.24
CA MET A 27 11.02 11.34 3.18
C MET A 27 12.50 11.64 2.92
N GLU A 28 13.30 10.62 2.65
CA GLU A 28 14.72 10.78 2.31
C GLU A 28 14.93 11.49 0.97
N LYS A 29 14.17 11.09 -0.06
CA LYS A 29 14.22 11.72 -1.37
C LYS A 29 13.78 13.18 -1.35
N VAL A 30 12.72 13.51 -0.61
CA VAL A 30 12.28 14.91 -0.42
C VAL A 30 13.40 15.72 0.23
N LYS A 31 14.07 15.16 1.25
CA LYS A 31 15.20 15.82 1.91
C LYS A 31 16.37 16.08 0.95
N ASN A 32 16.62 15.16 0.02
CA ASN A 32 17.70 15.28 -0.96
C ASN A 32 17.29 15.96 -2.29
N SER A 33 16.05 16.48 -2.40
CA SER A 33 15.49 17.04 -3.65
C SER A 33 15.48 16.06 -4.84
N GLU A 34 15.24 14.78 -4.56
CA GLU A 34 15.16 13.69 -5.55
C GLU A 34 13.71 13.41 -5.97
N ASP A 35 13.52 12.76 -7.13
CA ASP A 35 12.19 12.42 -7.63
C ASP A 35 11.51 11.30 -6.79
N THR A 36 10.30 11.61 -6.32
CA THR A 36 9.44 10.75 -5.49
C THR A 36 8.33 10.07 -6.29
N SER A 37 8.22 10.32 -7.60
CA SER A 37 7.13 9.86 -8.48
C SER A 37 6.85 8.36 -8.35
N THR A 38 7.89 7.54 -8.51
CA THR A 38 7.77 6.08 -8.46
C THR A 38 7.31 5.58 -7.09
N ASN A 39 7.92 6.08 -6.01
CA ASN A 39 7.55 5.67 -4.66
C ASN A 39 6.12 6.12 -4.31
N THR A 40 5.72 7.31 -4.77
CA THR A 40 4.37 7.85 -4.58
C THR A 40 3.31 7.01 -5.30
N ILE A 41 3.60 6.56 -6.52
CA ILE A 41 2.72 5.65 -7.28
C ILE A 41 2.59 4.32 -6.53
N ILE A 42 3.71 3.75 -6.06
CA ILE A 42 3.70 2.48 -5.31
C ILE A 42 2.87 2.60 -4.03
N VAL A 43 3.06 3.65 -3.24
CA VAL A 43 2.28 3.90 -2.03
C VAL A 43 0.80 4.08 -2.36
N SER A 44 0.46 4.90 -3.36
CA SER A 44 -0.93 5.16 -3.74
C SER A 44 -1.65 3.90 -4.20
N LEU A 45 -1.00 3.08 -5.03
CA LEU A 45 -1.56 1.82 -5.52
C LEU A 45 -1.72 0.80 -4.39
N SER A 46 -0.72 0.68 -3.52
CA SER A 46 -0.77 -0.24 -2.36
C SER A 46 -1.87 0.16 -1.38
N LEU A 47 -2.00 1.46 -1.10
CA LEU A 47 -3.04 1.99 -0.22
C LEU A 47 -4.43 1.80 -0.82
N ALA A 48 -4.59 2.10 -2.11
CA ALA A 48 -5.86 1.89 -2.82
C ALA A 48 -6.29 0.41 -2.78
N TYR A 49 -5.36 -0.53 -2.97
CA TYR A 49 -5.64 -1.95 -2.84
C TYR A 49 -6.13 -2.32 -1.44
N ILE A 50 -5.42 -1.88 -0.38
CA ILE A 50 -5.80 -2.17 1.01
C ILE A 50 -7.20 -1.63 1.31
N VAL A 51 -7.47 -0.36 0.96
CA VAL A 51 -8.78 0.27 1.15
C VAL A 51 -9.86 -0.51 0.41
N PHE A 52 -9.61 -0.89 -0.85
CA PHE A 52 -10.54 -1.67 -1.66
C PHE A 52 -10.85 -3.04 -1.03
N THR A 53 -9.83 -3.78 -0.55
CA THR A 53 -10.06 -5.04 0.18
C THR A 53 -10.87 -4.86 1.45
N ILE A 54 -10.62 -3.82 2.24
CA ILE A 54 -11.37 -3.55 3.48
C ILE A 54 -12.81 -3.15 3.15
N SER A 55 -13.02 -2.30 2.13
CA SER A 55 -14.36 -1.89 1.70
C SER A 55 -15.21 -3.05 1.21
N ILE A 56 -14.63 -3.99 0.45
CA ILE A 56 -15.34 -5.20 0.02
C ILE A 56 -15.72 -6.06 1.23
N LEU A 57 -14.80 -6.26 2.17
CA LEU A 57 -15.06 -7.05 3.38
C LEU A 57 -16.12 -6.39 4.29
N ALA A 58 -16.15 -5.07 4.37
CA ALA A 58 -17.14 -4.32 5.15
C ALA A 58 -18.53 -4.28 4.48
N SER A 59 -18.60 -4.52 3.17
CA SER A 59 -19.85 -4.55 2.39
C SER A 59 -20.49 -5.93 2.29
N SER A 60 -19.82 -6.98 2.77
CA SER A 60 -20.28 -8.37 2.78
C SER A 60 -20.81 -8.80 4.14
#